data_AF-A0A383CTQ3-F1
#
_entry.id   AF-A0A383CTQ3-F1
#
_cell.length_a   1.000
_cell.length_b   1.000
_cell.length_c   1.000
_cell.angle_alpha   90.00
_cell.angle_beta   90.00
_cell.angle_gamma   90.00
#
_symmetry.space_group_name_H-M   'P 1'
#
loop_
_entity.id
_entity.type
_entity.pdbx_description
1 polymer ?
#
loop_
_entity_poly.entity_id
_entity_poly.type
_entity_poly.pdbx_seq_one_letter_code
_entity_poly.pdbx_strand_id
1 'polypeptide(L)'
;MGFTEIVKIEDVQLENAILLEGLPGVGNVGKLAATHIIEELNAKKCMEIYSSYFPPQVLIDDDGIVKLVNNELYYHCGEGKT
;
A
#
# COMPACT_ATOMS: atom_id res chain seq x y z
N MET A 1 8.03 -22.60 8.69
CA MET A 1 7.05 -21.78 9.42
C MET A 1 7.07 -20.41 8.76
N GLY A 2 5.98 -20.02 8.10
CA GLY A 2 5.91 -18.72 7.40
C GLY A 2 5.27 -17.64 8.29
N PHE A 3 5.46 -16.38 7.94
CA PHE A 3 4.87 -15.24 8.62
C PHE A 3 4.14 -14.31 7.64
N THR A 4 3.16 -13.59 8.16
CA THR A 4 2.61 -12.38 7.57
C THR A 4 2.44 -11.38 8.70
N GLU A 5 3.06 -10.21 8.56
CA GLU A 5 3.12 -9.17 9.59
C GLU A 5 2.56 -7.88 9.02
N ILE A 6 1.75 -7.18 9.83
CA ILE A 6 1.18 -5.88 9.48
C ILE A 6 1.82 -4.85 10.39
N VAL A 7 2.58 -3.94 9.80
CA VAL A 7 3.23 -2.82 10.47
C VAL A 7 2.33 -1.59 10.32
N LYS A 8 1.81 -1.08 11.44
CA LYS A 8 1.05 0.18 11.45
C LYS A 8 2.01 1.36 11.59
N ILE A 9 1.93 2.30 10.65
CA ILE A 9 2.69 3.55 10.66
C ILE A 9 1.88 4.64 11.35
N GLU A 10 0.58 4.71 11.06
CA GLU A 10 -0.35 5.66 11.65
C GLU A 10 -1.62 4.93 12.14
N ASP A 11 -2.13 5.31 13.30
CA ASP A 11 -3.40 4.79 13.80
C ASP A 11 -4.55 5.62 13.24
N VAL A 12 -5.14 5.11 12.16
CA VAL A 12 -6.19 5.79 11.40
C VAL A 12 -7.54 5.17 11.72
N GLN A 13 -8.48 6.02 12.15
CA GLN A 13 -9.87 5.63 12.36
C GLN A 13 -10.69 6.05 11.14
N LEU A 14 -11.20 5.07 10.39
CA LEU A 14 -12.00 5.28 9.19
C LEU A 14 -13.42 4.77 9.45
N GLU A 15 -14.43 5.56 9.07
CA GLU A 15 -15.84 5.18 9.15
C GLU A 15 -16.42 5.05 7.73
N ASN A 16 -17.12 3.94 7.45
CA ASN A 16 -17.72 3.67 6.13
C ASN A 16 -16.75 3.79 4.94
N ALA A 17 -15.46 3.50 5.15
CA ALA A 17 -14.46 3.60 4.11
C ALA A 17 -14.61 2.54 3.02
N ILE A 18 -14.24 2.92 1.81
CA ILE A 18 -14.15 2.04 0.65
C ILE A 18 -12.71 1.57 0.52
N LEU A 19 -12.49 0.25 0.55
CA LEU A 19 -11.19 -0.33 0.26
C LEU A 19 -11.03 -0.52 -1.25
N LEU A 20 -10.02 0.12 -1.82
CA LEU A 20 -9.60 -0.10 -3.21
C LEU A 20 -8.31 -0.93 -3.19
N GLU A 21 -8.30 -2.01 -3.97
CA GLU A 21 -7.13 -2.89 -4.14
C GLU A 21 -6.57 -2.74 -5.56
N GLY A 22 -5.25 -2.66 -5.66
CA GLY A 22 -4.53 -2.51 -6.91
C GLY A 22 -3.11 -3.04 -6.80
N LEU A 23 -2.97 -4.34 -6.60
CA LEU A 23 -1.68 -5.02 -6.56
C LEU A 23 -1.19 -5.36 -7.99
N PRO A 24 0.10 -5.75 -8.14
CA PRO A 24 0.65 -6.18 -9.43
C PRO A 24 -0.14 -7.36 -10.04
N GLY A 25 -0.37 -7.30 -11.35
CA GLY A 25 -1.14 -8.31 -12.09
C GLY A 25 -0.94 -8.19 -13.60
N VAL A 26 -1.83 -8.76 -14.40
CA VAL A 26 -1.73 -8.70 -15.88
C VAL A 26 -1.74 -7.24 -16.35
N GLY A 27 -0.69 -6.85 -17.08
CA GLY A 27 -0.54 -5.49 -17.60
C GLY A 27 -0.41 -4.40 -16.53
N ASN A 28 -0.26 -4.76 -15.24
CA ASN A 28 -0.19 -3.83 -14.10
C ASN A 28 -1.33 -2.80 -14.02
N VAL A 29 -2.49 -3.07 -14.64
CA VAL A 29 -3.58 -2.09 -14.75
C VAL A 29 -4.10 -1.67 -13.37
N GLY A 30 -4.37 -2.64 -12.48
CA GLY A 30 -4.83 -2.37 -11.12
C GLY A 30 -3.82 -1.53 -10.32
N LYS A 31 -2.53 -1.90 -10.39
CA LYS A 31 -1.44 -1.13 -9.76
C LYS A 31 -1.37 0.30 -10.27
N LEU A 32 -1.38 0.50 -11.58
CA LEU A 32 -1.30 1.85 -12.17
C LEU A 32 -2.50 2.71 -11.78
N ALA A 33 -3.71 2.14 -11.80
CA ALA A 33 -4.92 2.83 -11.35
C ALA A 33 -4.84 3.22 -9.86
N ALA A 34 -4.43 2.30 -8.98
CA ALA A 34 -4.29 2.58 -7.56
C ALA A 34 -3.19 3.62 -7.27
N THR A 35 -2.03 3.51 -7.91
CA THR A 35 -0.94 4.49 -7.79
C THR A 35 -1.41 5.88 -8.22
N HIS A 36 -2.12 6.00 -9.34
CA HIS A 36 -2.65 7.28 -9.79
C HIS A 36 -3.67 7.87 -8.80
N ILE A 37 -4.58 7.06 -8.23
CA ILE A 37 -5.53 7.54 -7.21
C ILE A 37 -4.80 8.02 -5.95
N ILE A 38 -3.75 7.32 -5.51
CA ILE A 38 -2.93 7.71 -4.36
C ILE A 38 -2.30 9.09 -4.61
N GLU A 39 -1.73 9.31 -5.80
CA GLU A 39 -1.11 10.58 -6.20
C GLU A 39 -2.13 11.73 -6.26
N GLU A 40 -3.24 11.54 -6.98
CA GLU A 40 -4.27 12.57 -7.17
C GLU A 40 -4.96 12.98 -5.85
N LEU A 41 -5.21 12.02 -4.96
CA LEU A 41 -5.82 12.30 -3.66
C LEU A 41 -4.81 12.74 -2.59
N ASN A 42 -3.51 12.78 -2.91
CA ASN A 42 -2.43 12.96 -1.94
C ASN A 42 -2.60 12.03 -0.73
N ALA A 43 -2.93 10.76 -1.00
CA ALA A 43 -3.25 9.79 0.02
C ALA A 43 -2.01 9.48 0.88
N LYS A 44 -2.22 9.27 2.19
CA LYS A 44 -1.14 9.06 3.15
C LYS A 44 -0.95 7.58 3.45
N LYS A 45 0.28 7.10 3.47
CA LYS A 45 0.57 5.71 3.86
C LYS A 45 0.25 5.51 5.35
N CYS A 46 -0.51 4.48 5.69
CA CYS A 46 -0.83 4.17 7.10
C CYS A 46 -0.35 2.80 7.56
N MET A 47 -0.18 1.83 6.66
CA MET A 47 0.25 0.48 7.02
C MET A 47 1.09 -0.16 5.93
N GLU A 48 1.91 -1.12 6.32
CA GLU A 48 2.69 -1.98 5.44
C GLU A 48 2.48 -3.44 5.84
N ILE A 49 2.37 -4.32 4.85
CA ILE A 49 2.23 -5.76 5.05
C ILE A 49 3.46 -6.45 4.52
N TYR A 50 4.14 -7.22 5.37
CA TYR A 50 5.26 -8.07 5.03
C TYR A 50 4.86 -9.53 5.11
N SER A 51 5.44 -10.37 4.27
CA SER A 51 5.14 -11.80 4.31
C SER A 51 6.30 -12.64 3.80
N SER A 52 6.58 -13.75 4.46
CA SER A 52 7.51 -14.77 3.95
C SER A 52 7.01 -15.47 2.69
N TYR A 53 5.74 -15.26 2.32
CA TYR A 53 5.13 -15.83 1.11
C TYR A 53 5.27 -14.92 -0.12
N PHE A 54 5.77 -13.70 0.05
CA PHE A 54 6.12 -12.84 -1.09
C PHE A 54 7.38 -13.36 -1.80
N PRO A 55 7.60 -12.96 -3.08
CA PRO A 55 8.79 -13.36 -3.80
C PRO A 55 10.07 -13.08 -2.99
N PRO A 56 11.05 -14.01 -2.97
CA PRO A 56 12.25 -13.91 -2.15
C PRO A 56 13.25 -12.92 -2.76
N GLN A 57 12.89 -11.65 -2.80
CA GLN A 57 13.66 -10.57 -3.39
C GLN A 57 13.63 -9.32 -2.51
N VAL A 58 14.60 -8.43 -2.73
CA VAL A 58 14.64 -7.10 -2.13
C VAL A 58 14.50 -6.03 -3.21
N LEU A 59 14.00 -4.87 -2.81
CA LEU A 59 14.01 -3.67 -3.63
C LEU A 59 15.13 -2.77 -3.13
N ILE A 60 15.80 -2.09 -4.06
CA ILE A 60 16.81 -1.07 -3.76
C ILE A 60 16.20 0.25 -4.24
N ASP A 61 16.11 1.24 -3.37
CA ASP A 61 15.64 2.58 -3.75
C ASP A 61 16.74 3.43 -4.39
N ASP A 62 16.39 4.66 -4.78
CA ASP A 62 17.29 5.57 -5.48
C ASP A 62 18.48 6.02 -4.62
N ASP A 63 18.38 5.92 -3.29
CA ASP A 63 19.45 6.20 -2.33
C ASP A 63 20.33 4.96 -2.05
N GLY A 64 20.02 3.82 -2.68
CA GLY A 64 20.72 2.56 -2.46
C GLY A 64 20.29 1.82 -1.17
N ILE A 65 19.19 2.23 -0.54
CA ILE A 65 18.67 1.60 0.67
C ILE A 65 17.85 0.36 0.27
N VAL A 66 18.16 -0.75 0.95
CA VAL A 66 17.50 -2.03 0.72
C VAL A 66 16.21 -2.11 1.54
N LYS A 67 15.13 -2.54 0.91
CA LYS A 67 13.86 -2.87 1.57
C LYS A 67 13.29 -4.22 1.11
N LEU A 68 12.60 -4.90 2.01
CA LEU A 68 11.82 -6.09 1.66
C LEU A 68 10.63 -5.71 0.77
N VAL A 69 10.21 -6.63 -0.09
CA VAL A 69 8.92 -6.49 -0.79
C VAL A 69 7.80 -6.47 0.24
N ASN A 70 6.90 -5.51 0.09
CA ASN A 70 5.73 -5.33 0.93
C ASN A 70 4.52 -4.90 0.10
N ASN A 71 3.33 -5.05 0.68
CA ASN A 71 2.15 -4.32 0.24
C ASN A 71 2.01 -3.08 1.14
N GLU A 72 1.52 -1.98 0.57
CA GLU A 72 1.34 -0.72 1.27
C GLU A 72 -0.13 -0.33 1.26
N LEU A 73 -0.63 0.22 2.36
CA LEU A 73 -2.00 0.71 2.48
C LEU A 73 -1.99 2.22 2.63
N TYR A 74 -2.89 2.86 1.89
CA TYR A 74 -3.01 4.30 1.83
C TYR A 74 -4.42 4.78 2.21
N TYR A 75 -4.38 5.92 2.87
CA TYR A 75 -5.37 6.81 3.41
C TYR A 75 -5.88 8.03 2.65
N HIS A 76 -7.17 8.21 2.44
CA HIS A 76 -7.69 9.55 2.15
C HIS A 76 -9.02 9.78 2.87
N CYS A 77 -9.07 10.81 3.72
CA CYS A 77 -10.31 11.30 4.31
C CYS A 77 -10.90 12.34 3.37
N GLY A 78 -11.83 11.93 2.52
CA GLY A 78 -12.53 12.87 1.64
C GLY A 78 -13.40 13.83 2.44
N GLU A 79 -13.57 15.04 1.93
CA GLU A 79 -14.63 15.94 2.40
C GLU A 79 -15.96 15.34 1.97
N GLY A 80 -16.68 14.74 2.93
CA GLY A 80 -18.00 14.17 2.67
C GLY A 80 -18.88 15.22 2.00
N LYS A 81 -19.29 14.97 0.76
CA LYS A 81 -20.35 15.76 0.13
C LYS A 81 -21.66 15.37 0.82
N THR A 82 -22.22 16.31 1.58
CA THR A 82 -23.62 16.30 2.04
C THR A 82 -24.59 16.17 0.87
#